data_AF-A0A444UX25-F1
#
_entry.id   AF-A0A444UX25-F1
#
_cell.length_a   1.000
_cell.length_b   1.000
_cell.length_c   1.000
_cell.angle_alpha   90.00
_cell.angle_beta   90.00
_cell.angle_gamma   90.00
#
_symmetry.space_group_name_H-M   'P 1'
#
loop_
_entity.id
_entity.type
_entity.pdbx_description
1 polymer ?
#
loop_
_entity_poly.entity_id
_entity_poly.type
_entity_poly.pdbx_seq_one_letter_code
_entity_poly.pdbx_strand_id
1 'polypeptide(L)'
;MASRKTHSLLLAVLVILSFLVLAGVAAFLIWYFAVGPTKDISVPSDQVRVYSGHLVLDDIEYTDSLGSPKTQDFRELSKNLQDLLRDIYSKDTVLFKYYNTSVITGYSEGSVIAYHWTRFDIPSSNSEDLSKFTDSRVTGLLRSLIRQGGVRSGLSFTVRSITASLTDPRMTNTPDSCFYTLRATGSKQSFTSPGYPSPGYPNKSRCQWQIRASKGKAIQLFFPDFDVEDNCDDDFVSIYDSLSPEEKHQLTQQCGNRPPTNNLEVVSSGSVMLVSFISDSSSQHPGFNAEYIEIPRNTACDQVLTDQSGNFSTPHYPSFYPPNLDCNWTIKVPV
;
A
#
# COMPACT_ATOMS: atom_id res chain seq x y z
N MET A 1 -4.81 3.92 80.80
CA MET A 1 -3.98 4.76 79.91
C MET A 1 -3.67 4.15 78.52
N ALA A 2 -3.96 2.86 78.27
CA ALA A 2 -3.65 2.19 76.99
C ALA A 2 -4.63 2.49 75.83
N SER A 3 -5.91 2.73 76.10
CA SER A 3 -6.97 2.91 75.08
C SER A 3 -6.90 4.23 74.29
N ARG A 4 -6.34 5.30 74.87
CA ARG A 4 -6.24 6.61 74.20
C ARG A 4 -5.15 6.65 73.12
N LYS A 5 -4.08 5.85 73.30
CA LYS A 5 -2.98 5.72 72.33
C LYS A 5 -3.39 4.89 71.10
N THR A 6 -4.17 3.82 71.30
CA THR A 6 -4.65 2.99 70.19
C THR A 6 -5.65 3.76 69.31
N HIS A 7 -6.54 4.56 69.89
CA HIS A 7 -7.45 5.43 69.12
C HIS A 7 -6.70 6.52 68.33
N SER A 8 -5.69 7.16 68.92
CA SER A 8 -4.88 8.16 68.22
C SER A 8 -4.07 7.55 67.07
N LEU A 9 -3.58 6.32 67.25
CA LEU A 9 -2.86 5.60 66.21
C LEU A 9 -3.81 5.18 65.07
N LEU A 10 -5.01 4.71 65.40
CA LEU A 10 -6.04 4.34 64.43
C LEU A 10 -6.47 5.56 63.59
N LEU A 11 -6.67 6.72 64.22
CA LEU A 11 -7.02 7.95 63.53
C LEU A 11 -5.90 8.39 62.58
N ALA A 12 -4.64 8.33 63.01
CA ALA A 12 -3.49 8.66 62.19
C ALA A 12 -3.38 7.73 60.97
N VAL A 13 -3.58 6.43 61.17
CA VAL A 13 -3.57 5.43 60.08
C VAL A 13 -4.69 5.69 59.08
N LEU A 14 -5.91 6.02 59.55
CA LEU A 14 -7.04 6.35 58.68
C LEU A 14 -6.82 7.62 57.85
N VAL A 15 -6.19 8.65 58.45
CA VAL A 15 -5.84 9.89 57.74
C VAL A 15 -4.76 9.62 56.69
N ILE A 16 -3.74 8.82 57.01
CA ILE A 16 -2.69 8.45 56.03
C ILE A 16 -3.30 7.64 54.88
N LEU A 17 -4.17 6.67 55.18
CA LEU A 17 -4.88 5.89 54.16
C LEU A 17 -5.75 6.78 53.27
N SER A 18 -6.48 7.75 53.82
CA SER A 18 -7.31 8.65 53.01
C SER A 18 -6.45 9.53 52.09
N PHE A 19 -5.31 10.03 52.58
CA PHE A 19 -4.36 10.80 51.78
C PHE A 19 -3.74 9.96 50.66
N LEU A 20 -3.38 8.70 50.93
CA LEU A 20 -2.84 7.79 49.91
C LEU A 20 -3.87 7.44 48.84
N VAL A 21 -5.14 7.23 49.23
CA VAL A 21 -6.24 7.01 48.28
C VAL A 21 -6.47 8.26 47.43
N LEU A 22 -6.53 9.45 48.04
CA LEU A 22 -6.68 10.72 47.32
C LEU A 22 -5.52 10.97 46.35
N ALA A 23 -4.28 10.72 46.77
CA ALA A 23 -3.11 10.84 45.92
C ALA A 23 -3.13 9.82 44.77
N GLY A 24 -3.54 8.58 45.04
CA GLY A 24 -3.69 7.54 44.02
C GLY A 24 -4.77 7.87 42.99
N VAL A 25 -5.92 8.39 43.44
CA VAL A 25 -7.01 8.85 42.56
C VAL A 25 -6.57 10.06 41.74
N ALA A 26 -5.91 11.05 42.36
CA ALA A 26 -5.39 12.21 41.64
C ALA A 26 -4.33 11.81 40.60
N ALA A 27 -3.41 10.92 40.94
CA ALA A 27 -2.43 10.39 40.00
C ALA A 27 -3.09 9.60 38.86
N PHE A 28 -4.10 8.78 39.15
CA PHE A 28 -4.88 8.08 38.13
C PHE A 28 -5.64 9.03 37.22
N LEU A 29 -6.26 10.09 37.76
CA LEU A 29 -6.98 11.08 36.95
C LEU A 29 -6.03 11.94 36.12
N ILE A 30 -4.88 12.36 36.66
CA ILE A 30 -3.85 13.06 35.91
C ILE A 30 -3.31 12.16 34.81
N TRP A 31 -3.01 10.89 35.12
CA TRP A 31 -2.62 9.92 34.10
C TRP A 31 -3.74 9.77 33.07
N TYR A 32 -4.98 9.50 33.45
CA TYR A 32 -6.12 9.29 32.54
C TYR A 32 -6.43 10.50 31.63
N PHE A 33 -6.34 11.73 32.15
CA PHE A 33 -6.69 12.95 31.40
C PHE A 33 -5.50 13.64 30.71
N ALA A 34 -4.26 13.45 31.17
CA ALA A 34 -3.07 14.06 30.57
C ALA A 34 -2.20 13.08 29.76
N VAL A 35 -2.28 11.77 30.03
CA VAL A 35 -1.40 10.73 29.44
C VAL A 35 -2.18 9.46 29.02
N GLY A 36 -3.45 9.34 29.40
CA GLY A 36 -4.29 8.18 29.14
C GLY A 36 -4.40 7.97 27.64
N PRO A 37 -4.70 6.73 27.20
CA PRO A 37 -4.80 6.44 25.78
C PRO A 37 -5.73 7.49 25.17
N THR A 38 -5.18 8.32 24.29
CA THR A 38 -5.99 9.08 23.36
C THR A 38 -6.96 8.04 22.82
N LYS A 39 -8.28 8.24 23.03
CA LYS A 39 -9.21 7.60 22.12
C LYS A 39 -8.63 7.95 20.76
N ASP A 40 -8.10 6.97 20.04
CA ASP A 40 -7.87 7.11 18.62
C ASP A 40 -9.25 7.47 18.11
N ILE A 41 -9.49 8.77 17.95
CA ILE A 41 -10.66 9.27 17.28
C ILE A 41 -10.39 8.77 15.88
N SER A 42 -10.93 7.58 15.57
CA SER A 42 -10.79 6.98 14.26
C SER A 42 -11.41 7.98 13.30
N VAL A 43 -10.55 8.77 12.65
CA VAL A 43 -10.96 9.73 11.64
C VAL A 43 -11.74 8.92 10.61
N PRO A 44 -13.02 9.26 10.36
CA PRO A 44 -13.83 8.54 9.41
C PRO A 44 -13.10 8.43 8.05
N SER A 45 -13.21 7.30 7.36
CA SER A 45 -12.42 7.06 6.14
C SER A 45 -12.65 8.13 5.06
N ASP A 46 -13.85 8.71 5.00
CA ASP A 46 -14.23 9.81 4.11
C ASP A 46 -13.51 11.14 4.42
N GLN A 47 -12.97 11.25 5.63
CA GLN A 47 -12.20 12.40 6.11
C GLN A 47 -10.67 12.20 6.02
N VAL A 48 -10.24 11.00 5.61
CA VAL A 48 -8.84 10.71 5.34
C VAL A 48 -8.55 11.01 3.87
N ARG A 49 -7.40 11.62 3.59
CA ARG A 49 -6.87 11.73 2.23
C ARG A 49 -5.55 11.00 2.17
N VAL A 50 -5.41 10.08 1.24
CA VAL A 50 -4.16 9.38 1.00
C VAL A 50 -3.73 9.55 -0.44
N TYR A 51 -2.46 9.84 -0.62
CA TYR A 51 -1.84 10.00 -1.92
C TYR A 51 -0.76 8.95 -2.08
N SER A 52 -0.94 8.00 -3.00
CA SER A 52 0.06 6.98 -3.30
C SER A 52 0.78 7.31 -4.60
N GLY A 53 2.04 6.92 -4.69
CA GLY A 53 2.89 7.27 -5.80
C GLY A 53 4.22 6.52 -5.81
N HIS A 54 5.12 7.02 -6.64
CA HIS A 54 6.51 6.63 -6.61
C HIS A 54 7.46 7.81 -6.84
N LEU A 55 8.68 7.67 -6.36
CA LEU A 55 9.83 8.51 -6.69
C LEU A 55 10.77 7.70 -7.55
N VAL A 56 11.34 8.31 -8.58
CA VAL A 56 12.47 7.73 -9.30
C VAL A 56 13.74 8.42 -8.84
N LEU A 57 14.66 7.63 -8.30
CA LEU A 57 15.91 8.06 -7.72
C LEU A 57 17.04 7.75 -8.71
N ASP A 58 17.90 8.74 -8.91
CA ASP A 58 19.18 8.56 -9.58
C ASP A 58 20.29 8.46 -8.50
N ASP A 59 21.49 8.05 -8.92
CA ASP A 59 22.67 7.90 -8.05
C ASP A 59 22.57 6.79 -6.97
N ILE A 60 21.53 5.95 -7.05
CA ILE A 60 21.37 4.75 -6.22
C ILE A 60 21.26 3.53 -7.14
N GLU A 61 22.03 2.49 -6.84
CA GLU A 61 21.90 1.18 -7.47
C GLU A 61 20.97 0.28 -6.66
N TYR A 62 20.08 -0.44 -7.35
CA TYR A 62 19.21 -1.41 -6.68
C TYR A 62 20.02 -2.64 -6.24
N THR A 63 19.88 -3.01 -4.98
CA THR A 63 20.44 -4.23 -4.39
C THR A 63 19.33 -5.11 -3.83
N ASP A 64 19.59 -6.42 -3.68
CA ASP A 64 18.65 -7.34 -3.02
C ASP A 64 18.28 -6.90 -1.60
N SER A 65 19.17 -6.15 -0.92
CA SER A 65 18.87 -5.60 0.41
C SER A 65 17.74 -4.56 0.35
N LEU A 66 17.63 -3.75 -0.69
CA LEU A 66 16.49 -2.84 -0.90
C LEU A 66 15.18 -3.58 -1.26
N GLY A 67 15.24 -4.87 -1.58
CA GLY A 67 14.06 -5.68 -1.88
C GLY A 67 13.25 -6.12 -0.66
N SER A 68 13.71 -5.85 0.56
CA SER A 68 13.06 -6.33 1.80
C SER A 68 13.02 -5.25 2.89
N PRO A 69 11.83 -4.95 3.46
CA PRO A 69 11.68 -4.01 4.58
C PRO A 69 12.48 -4.36 5.85
N LYS A 70 12.98 -5.60 5.95
CA LYS A 70 13.73 -6.10 7.10
C LYS A 70 15.21 -5.77 7.07
N THR A 71 15.74 -5.23 5.98
CA THR A 71 17.17 -4.89 5.87
C THR A 71 17.45 -3.49 6.41
N GLN A 72 18.73 -3.24 6.72
CA GLN A 72 19.18 -1.92 7.17
C GLN A 72 19.11 -0.90 6.03
N ASP A 73 19.62 -1.24 4.86
CA ASP A 73 19.63 -0.38 3.66
C ASP A 73 18.22 0.12 3.30
N PHE A 74 17.22 -0.78 3.35
CA PHE A 74 15.83 -0.39 3.14
C PHE A 74 15.39 0.65 4.17
N ARG A 75 15.62 0.38 5.47
CA ARG A 75 15.16 1.26 6.55
C ARG A 75 15.81 2.63 6.51
N GLU A 76 17.11 2.69 6.22
CA GLU A 76 17.86 3.94 6.15
C GLU A 76 17.41 4.80 4.97
N LEU A 77 17.32 4.22 3.77
CA LEU A 77 16.82 4.94 2.60
C LEU A 77 15.37 5.38 2.79
N SER A 78 14.52 4.50 3.34
CA SER A 78 13.11 4.81 3.60
C SER A 78 12.97 5.95 4.58
N LYS A 79 13.76 5.98 5.65
CA LYS A 79 13.78 7.09 6.61
C LYS A 79 14.14 8.41 5.92
N ASN A 80 15.22 8.43 5.14
CA ASN A 80 15.67 9.63 4.43
C ASN A 80 14.61 10.17 3.46
N LEU A 81 13.93 9.28 2.73
CA LEU A 81 12.85 9.66 1.81
C LEU A 81 11.59 10.14 2.55
N GLN A 82 11.22 9.51 3.68
CA GLN A 82 10.09 9.95 4.49
C GLN A 82 10.33 11.33 5.12
N ASP A 83 11.55 11.58 5.61
CA ASP A 83 11.96 12.89 6.11
C ASP A 83 11.89 13.92 4.97
N LEU A 84 12.42 13.59 3.79
CA LEU A 84 12.32 14.45 2.60
C LEU A 84 10.87 14.80 2.24
N LEU A 85 9.96 13.82 2.21
CA LEU A 85 8.54 14.04 1.92
C LEU A 85 7.90 14.97 2.97
N ARG A 86 8.15 14.71 4.26
CA ARG A 86 7.64 15.55 5.35
C ARG A 86 8.07 17.01 5.21
N ASP A 87 9.34 17.26 4.91
CA ASP A 87 9.90 18.60 4.75
C ASP A 87 9.38 19.34 3.50
N ILE A 88 8.89 18.59 2.52
CA ILE A 88 8.23 19.17 1.36
C ILE A 88 6.80 19.52 1.68
N TYR A 89 6.06 18.62 2.32
CA TYR A 89 4.72 18.92 2.77
C TYR A 89 4.69 20.10 3.73
N SER A 90 5.72 20.30 4.57
CA SER A 90 5.82 21.46 5.46
C SER A 90 5.92 22.82 4.78
N LYS A 91 6.20 22.85 3.47
CA LYS A 91 6.20 24.10 2.68
C LYS A 91 4.79 24.56 2.28
N ASP A 92 3.79 23.70 2.41
CA ASP A 92 2.39 24.05 2.20
C ASP A 92 1.62 24.00 3.51
N THR A 93 1.21 25.17 4.01
CA THR A 93 0.57 25.30 5.33
C THR A 93 -0.77 24.57 5.43
N VAL A 94 -1.50 24.39 4.34
CA VAL A 94 -2.80 23.70 4.35
C VAL A 94 -2.59 22.19 4.38
N LEU A 95 -1.69 21.67 3.54
CA LEU A 95 -1.39 20.25 3.54
C LEU A 95 -0.73 19.83 4.85
N PHE A 96 0.25 20.59 5.32
CA PHE A 96 0.99 20.26 6.54
C PHE A 96 0.15 20.32 7.81
N LYS A 97 -0.87 21.20 7.86
CA LYS A 97 -1.83 21.28 8.97
C LYS A 97 -2.46 19.92 9.28
N TYR A 98 -2.66 19.08 8.27
CA TYR A 98 -3.31 17.78 8.37
C TYR A 98 -2.38 16.61 8.05
N TYR A 99 -1.08 16.86 7.86
CA TYR A 99 -0.12 15.81 7.58
C TYR A 99 -0.02 14.85 8.77
N ASN A 100 -0.27 13.56 8.53
CA ASN A 100 -0.06 12.52 9.53
C ASN A 100 1.31 11.87 9.31
N THR A 101 1.49 11.19 8.17
CA THR A 101 2.68 10.40 7.91
C THR A 101 2.91 10.18 6.41
N SER A 102 4.16 9.88 6.06
CA SER A 102 4.57 9.35 4.77
C SER A 102 5.28 8.03 5.00
N VAL A 103 5.05 7.04 4.15
CA VAL A 103 5.63 5.71 4.28
C VAL A 103 6.18 5.26 2.94
N ILE A 104 7.39 4.70 2.95
CA ILE A 104 7.94 3.96 1.81
C ILE A 104 7.58 2.49 1.94
N THR A 105 6.85 1.96 0.95
CA THR A 105 6.32 0.59 0.96
C THR A 105 7.20 -0.42 0.23
N GLY A 106 8.13 0.05 -0.60
CA GLY A 106 8.95 -0.84 -1.41
C GLY A 106 9.90 -0.11 -2.33
N TYR A 107 10.86 -0.89 -2.86
CA TYR A 107 11.71 -0.47 -3.96
C TYR A 107 11.64 -1.48 -5.10
N SER A 108 11.89 -1.02 -6.33
CA SER A 108 12.09 -1.87 -7.50
C SER A 108 13.31 -1.46 -8.33
N GLU A 109 13.72 -2.39 -9.18
CA GLU A 109 14.87 -2.31 -10.08
C GLU A 109 14.70 -1.28 -11.22
N GLY A 110 15.82 -0.86 -11.82
CA GLY A 110 15.92 0.23 -12.79
C GLY A 110 16.75 1.39 -12.21
N SER A 111 16.52 2.63 -12.67
CA SER A 111 16.69 3.77 -11.75
C SER A 111 15.83 3.45 -10.52
N VAL A 112 16.40 3.44 -9.31
CA VAL A 112 15.69 2.94 -8.12
C VAL A 112 14.34 3.65 -7.99
N ILE A 113 13.26 2.87 -8.06
CA ILE A 113 11.91 3.39 -7.88
C ILE A 113 11.50 3.12 -6.44
N ALA A 114 11.22 4.17 -5.68
CA ALA A 114 10.72 4.09 -4.31
C ALA A 114 9.20 4.34 -4.32
N TYR A 115 8.43 3.38 -3.82
CA TYR A 115 6.97 3.47 -3.77
C TYR A 115 6.54 4.03 -2.43
N HIS A 116 5.61 4.99 -2.46
CA HIS A 116 5.22 5.73 -1.26
C HIS A 116 3.72 5.94 -1.18
N TRP A 117 3.26 6.21 0.03
CA TRP A 117 1.99 6.87 0.26
C TRP A 117 2.14 7.93 1.35
N THR A 118 1.33 8.99 1.26
CA THR A 118 1.24 10.04 2.28
C THR A 118 -0.20 10.20 2.74
N ARG A 119 -0.41 10.17 4.06
CA ARG A 119 -1.71 10.28 4.71
C ARG A 119 -1.92 11.66 5.34
N PHE A 120 -3.11 12.19 5.13
CA PHE A 120 -3.63 13.39 5.75
C PHE A 120 -4.93 13.09 6.48
N ASP A 121 -5.01 13.53 7.73
CA ASP A 121 -6.17 13.32 8.59
C ASP A 121 -6.88 14.65 8.82
N ILE A 122 -8.03 14.83 8.17
CA ILE A 122 -8.83 16.04 8.29
C ILE A 122 -9.93 15.76 9.34
N PRO A 123 -10.01 16.49 10.45
CA PRO A 123 -11.10 16.32 11.41
C PRO A 123 -12.46 16.66 10.78
N SER A 124 -13.53 15.97 11.15
CA SER A 124 -14.88 16.24 10.63
C SER A 124 -15.35 17.69 10.86
N SER A 125 -14.83 18.38 11.88
CA SER A 125 -15.06 19.81 12.13
C SER A 125 -14.50 20.74 11.05
N ASN A 126 -13.63 20.23 10.17
CA ASN A 126 -12.95 20.95 9.10
C ASN A 126 -13.18 20.27 7.74
N SER A 127 -14.33 19.61 7.56
CA SER A 127 -14.65 18.90 6.32
C SER A 127 -14.61 19.77 5.05
N GLU A 128 -14.82 21.09 5.17
CA GLU A 128 -14.64 22.05 4.08
C GLU A 128 -13.21 22.08 3.51
N ASP A 129 -12.21 21.78 4.34
CA ASP A 129 -10.80 21.75 3.95
C ASP A 129 -10.48 20.56 3.05
N LEU A 130 -11.33 19.52 2.99
CA LEU A 130 -11.15 18.36 2.10
C LEU A 130 -11.01 18.77 0.63
N SER A 131 -11.76 19.80 0.20
CA SER A 131 -11.71 20.34 -1.16
C SER A 131 -10.33 20.94 -1.52
N LYS A 132 -9.51 21.27 -0.52
CA LYS A 132 -8.17 21.85 -0.71
C LYS A 132 -7.10 20.79 -1.00
N PHE A 133 -7.40 19.52 -0.74
CA PHE A 133 -6.54 18.37 -1.04
C PHE A 133 -6.82 17.88 -2.46
N THR A 134 -6.32 18.62 -3.45
CA THR A 134 -6.41 18.24 -4.87
C THR A 134 -5.11 17.62 -5.36
N ASP A 135 -5.23 16.71 -6.33
CA ASP A 135 -4.07 16.11 -7.03
C ASP A 135 -3.11 17.17 -7.57
N SER A 136 -3.63 18.27 -8.13
CA SER A 136 -2.80 19.36 -8.66
C SER A 136 -1.97 20.05 -7.56
N ARG A 137 -2.56 20.29 -6.38
CA ARG A 137 -1.84 20.90 -5.25
C ARG A 137 -0.74 19.98 -4.74
N VAL A 138 -1.07 18.71 -4.50
CA VAL A 138 -0.12 17.73 -3.99
C VAL A 138 1.01 17.48 -4.99
N THR A 139 0.67 17.17 -6.25
CA THR A 139 1.69 16.92 -7.28
C THR A 139 2.50 18.17 -7.62
N GLY A 140 1.88 19.36 -7.59
CA GLY A 140 2.57 20.63 -7.80
C GLY A 140 3.62 20.91 -6.71
N LEU A 141 3.27 20.65 -5.44
CA LEU A 141 4.20 20.76 -4.32
C LEU A 141 5.33 19.74 -4.42
N LEU A 142 5.01 18.46 -4.66
CA LEU A 142 6.01 17.41 -4.77
C LEU A 142 6.99 17.67 -5.92
N ARG A 143 6.51 18.12 -7.09
CA ARG A 143 7.37 18.46 -8.24
C ARG A 143 8.29 19.66 -7.98
N SER A 144 8.02 20.48 -6.95
CA SER A 144 8.94 21.55 -6.55
C SER A 144 10.30 21.01 -6.07
N LEU A 145 10.36 19.77 -5.57
CA LEU A 145 11.61 19.05 -5.26
C LEU A 145 12.58 19.04 -6.43
N ILE A 146 12.07 18.68 -7.61
CA ILE A 146 12.86 18.47 -8.82
C ILE A 146 13.43 19.83 -9.28
N ARG A 147 12.61 20.88 -9.23
CA ARG A 147 13.00 22.24 -9.65
C ARG A 147 14.07 22.86 -8.76
N GLN A 148 14.10 22.50 -7.48
CA GLN A 148 15.09 22.99 -6.52
C GLN A 148 16.41 22.21 -6.58
N GLY A 149 16.57 21.32 -7.56
CA GLY A 149 17.82 20.60 -7.80
C GLY A 149 18.05 19.41 -6.88
N GLY A 150 17.04 18.92 -6.16
CA GLY A 150 17.12 17.68 -5.36
C GLY A 150 18.10 17.68 -4.16
N VAL A 151 19.02 18.65 -4.08
CA VAL A 151 20.06 18.66 -3.05
C VAL A 151 19.52 19.30 -1.79
N ARG A 152 18.92 18.47 -0.94
CA ARG A 152 19.04 18.72 0.49
C ARG A 152 20.51 18.43 0.85
N SER A 153 21.22 19.41 1.41
CA SER A 153 22.60 19.22 1.88
C SER A 153 22.67 18.00 2.80
N GLY A 154 23.27 16.90 2.35
CA GLY A 154 23.45 15.67 3.11
C GLY A 154 22.75 14.41 2.58
N LEU A 155 21.94 14.47 1.52
CA LEU A 155 21.42 13.27 0.84
C LEU A 155 22.34 12.85 -0.31
N SER A 156 22.54 11.54 -0.50
CA SER A 156 23.43 10.97 -1.51
C SER A 156 22.76 10.68 -2.86
N PHE A 157 21.53 11.14 -3.07
CA PHE A 157 20.72 10.80 -4.23
C PHE A 157 19.94 12.00 -4.75
N THR A 158 19.52 11.92 -6.01
CA THR A 158 18.67 12.92 -6.65
C THR A 158 17.30 12.32 -7.03
N VAL A 159 16.24 13.14 -6.95
CA VAL A 159 14.88 12.74 -7.32
C VAL A 159 14.60 13.23 -8.74
N ARG A 160 14.55 12.30 -9.70
CA ARG A 160 14.30 12.59 -11.12
C ARG A 160 12.84 12.89 -11.41
N SER A 161 11.94 12.10 -10.82
CA SER A 161 10.51 12.27 -10.97
C SER A 161 9.77 11.81 -9.72
N ILE A 162 8.61 12.40 -9.47
CA ILE A 162 7.72 12.02 -8.38
C ILE A 162 6.28 12.04 -8.86
N THR A 163 5.52 11.01 -8.48
CA THR A 163 4.09 10.89 -8.72
C THR A 163 3.36 10.81 -7.38
N ALA A 164 2.09 11.19 -7.42
CA ALA A 164 1.13 11.05 -6.34
C ALA A 164 -0.27 11.17 -6.96
N SER A 165 -1.16 10.24 -6.64
CA SER A 165 -2.57 10.28 -7.00
C SER A 165 -3.41 9.96 -5.77
N LEU A 166 -4.62 10.51 -5.69
CA LEU A 166 -5.56 10.12 -4.66
C LEU A 166 -5.77 8.60 -4.67
N THR A 167 -5.74 7.99 -3.49
CA THR A 167 -5.89 6.54 -3.32
C THR A 167 -6.91 6.29 -2.22
N ASP A 168 -7.70 5.21 -2.36
CA ASP A 168 -8.54 4.70 -1.28
C ASP A 168 -7.68 4.47 -0.01
N PRO A 169 -7.97 5.15 1.12
CA PRO A 169 -7.22 4.99 2.36
C PRO A 169 -7.14 3.52 2.84
N ARG A 170 -8.12 2.70 2.46
CA ARG A 170 -8.18 1.26 2.75
C ARG A 170 -7.01 0.48 2.13
N MET A 171 -6.46 0.96 1.02
CA MET A 171 -5.32 0.35 0.32
C MET A 171 -3.97 0.79 0.89
N THR A 172 -3.96 1.63 1.94
CA THR A 172 -2.71 2.06 2.55
C THR A 172 -2.53 1.33 3.86
N ASN A 173 -1.53 0.46 3.88
CA ASN A 173 -1.18 -0.31 5.05
C ASN A 173 0.21 0.14 5.53
N THR A 174 0.37 0.24 6.84
CA THR A 174 1.69 0.08 7.44
C THR A 174 2.13 -1.38 7.25
N PRO A 175 3.42 -1.71 7.33
CA PRO A 175 3.86 -3.10 7.33
C PRO A 175 3.33 -3.89 8.56
N ASP A 176 2.04 -4.24 8.55
CA ASP A 176 1.29 -4.98 9.57
C ASP A 176 1.11 -6.48 9.18
N SER A 177 0.20 -7.20 9.84
CA SER A 177 -0.01 -8.65 9.74
C SER A 177 -0.49 -9.18 8.38
N CYS A 178 -0.90 -8.33 7.45
CA CYS A 178 -1.36 -8.75 6.11
C CYS A 178 -0.63 -8.05 4.95
N PHE A 179 0.67 -7.82 5.10
CA PHE A 179 1.52 -7.30 4.02
C PHE A 179 2.63 -8.31 3.69
N TYR A 180 2.60 -8.82 2.46
CA TYR A 180 3.47 -9.91 2.02
C TYR A 180 4.38 -9.47 0.87
N THR A 181 5.64 -9.85 0.96
CA THR A 181 6.60 -9.72 -0.15
C THR A 181 6.88 -11.10 -0.71
N LEU A 182 6.48 -11.34 -1.96
CA LEU A 182 6.61 -12.60 -2.66
C LEU A 182 7.65 -12.48 -3.78
N ARG A 183 8.40 -13.56 -4.02
CA ARG A 183 9.30 -13.69 -5.17
C ARG A 183 8.76 -14.77 -6.09
N ALA A 184 8.40 -14.39 -7.31
CA ALA A 184 8.02 -15.29 -8.38
C ALA A 184 9.26 -15.99 -8.94
N THR A 185 9.12 -17.28 -9.23
CA THR A 185 10.16 -18.11 -9.85
C THR A 185 9.61 -18.75 -11.11
N GLY A 186 10.44 -19.49 -11.86
CA GLY A 186 9.98 -20.31 -12.99
C GLY A 186 9.08 -21.49 -12.60
N SER A 187 8.80 -21.67 -11.31
CA SER A 187 7.85 -22.64 -10.79
C SER A 187 6.62 -21.93 -10.24
N LYS A 188 5.45 -22.51 -10.48
CA LYS A 188 4.17 -22.01 -9.99
C LYS A 188 4.13 -22.03 -8.46
N GLN A 189 3.73 -20.91 -7.86
CA GLN A 189 3.59 -20.69 -6.42
C GLN A 189 2.17 -20.13 -6.15
N SER A 190 1.69 -20.23 -4.91
CA SER A 190 0.34 -19.76 -4.56
C SER A 190 0.29 -18.92 -3.29
N PHE A 191 -0.79 -18.14 -3.16
CA PHE A 191 -1.21 -17.44 -1.94
C PHE A 191 -2.73 -17.36 -1.93
N THR A 192 -3.32 -17.16 -0.75
CA THR A 192 -4.78 -17.09 -0.59
C THR A 192 -5.18 -15.82 0.15
N SER A 193 -6.45 -15.44 0.03
CA SER A 193 -7.05 -14.53 1.00
C SER A 193 -7.01 -15.16 2.41
N PRO A 194 -7.01 -14.35 3.48
CA PRO A 194 -7.10 -14.87 4.84
C PRO A 194 -8.36 -15.74 4.99
N GLY A 195 -8.29 -16.84 5.75
CA GLY A 195 -9.46 -17.69 6.04
C GLY A 195 -10.01 -18.51 4.86
N TYR A 196 -9.38 -18.45 3.68
CA TYR A 196 -9.76 -19.29 2.54
C TYR A 196 -9.52 -20.80 2.80
N PRO A 197 -10.40 -21.70 2.32
CA PRO A 197 -11.73 -21.43 1.76
C PRO A 197 -12.80 -21.31 2.84
N SER A 198 -12.50 -21.74 4.07
CA SER A 198 -13.41 -21.76 5.22
C SER A 198 -12.66 -21.31 6.47
N PRO A 199 -13.22 -20.38 7.27
CA PRO A 199 -14.60 -19.87 7.20
C PRO A 199 -14.87 -18.82 6.12
N GLY A 200 -13.86 -18.43 5.32
CA GLY A 200 -13.91 -17.28 4.44
C GLY A 200 -13.09 -16.12 4.99
N TYR A 201 -12.97 -15.04 4.22
CA TYR A 201 -12.15 -13.91 4.65
C TYR A 201 -12.78 -13.11 5.80
N PRO A 202 -11.98 -12.59 6.75
CA PRO A 202 -12.49 -11.72 7.79
C PRO A 202 -12.97 -10.37 7.25
N ASN A 203 -13.90 -9.76 7.96
CA ASN A 203 -14.32 -8.38 7.74
C ASN A 203 -13.15 -7.42 7.98
N LYS A 204 -13.12 -6.30 7.25
CA LYS A 204 -12.09 -5.25 7.34
C LYS A 204 -10.69 -5.75 7.02
N SER A 205 -10.58 -6.76 6.17
CA SER A 205 -9.30 -7.24 5.65
C SER A 205 -8.66 -6.16 4.78
N ARG A 206 -7.36 -5.96 4.98
CA ARG A 206 -6.52 -5.01 4.22
C ARG A 206 -5.22 -5.70 3.86
N CYS A 207 -5.29 -6.58 2.88
CA CYS A 207 -4.18 -7.47 2.54
C CYS A 207 -3.48 -7.03 1.26
N GLN A 208 -2.16 -7.06 1.28
CA GLN A 208 -1.35 -6.71 0.12
C GLN A 208 -0.27 -7.74 -0.13
N TRP A 209 -0.12 -8.13 -1.40
CA TRP A 209 0.96 -8.99 -1.87
C TRP A 209 1.76 -8.24 -2.92
N GLN A 210 2.99 -7.87 -2.57
CA GLN A 210 3.98 -7.35 -3.49
C GLN A 210 4.74 -8.52 -4.12
N ILE A 211 4.44 -8.83 -5.37
CA ILE A 211 5.07 -9.90 -6.13
C ILE A 211 6.22 -9.30 -6.94
N ARG A 212 7.39 -9.93 -6.86
CA ARG A 212 8.60 -9.54 -7.61
C ARG A 212 9.09 -10.72 -8.44
N ALA A 213 9.37 -10.49 -9.71
CA ALA A 213 10.06 -11.44 -10.59
C ALA A 213 11.51 -11.02 -10.82
N SER A 214 12.30 -11.89 -11.43
CA SER A 214 13.68 -11.56 -11.82
C SER A 214 13.73 -10.39 -12.82
N LYS A 215 14.85 -9.66 -12.86
CA LYS A 215 15.10 -8.59 -13.83
C LYS A 215 14.79 -9.05 -15.26
N GLY A 216 13.99 -8.25 -15.98
CA GLY A 216 13.63 -8.55 -17.37
C GLY A 216 12.60 -9.70 -17.53
N LYS A 217 11.97 -10.15 -16.45
CA LYS A 217 10.81 -11.05 -16.47
C LYS A 217 9.51 -10.28 -16.20
N ALA A 218 8.40 -10.94 -16.47
CA ALA A 218 7.06 -10.51 -16.11
C ALA A 218 6.44 -11.51 -15.13
N ILE A 219 5.35 -11.11 -14.47
CA ILE A 219 4.60 -11.92 -13.52
C ILE A 219 3.27 -12.28 -14.18
N GLN A 220 2.99 -13.57 -14.27
CA GLN A 220 1.67 -14.08 -14.64
C GLN A 220 0.97 -14.50 -13.35
N LEU A 221 -0.22 -13.95 -13.12
CA LEU A 221 -1.07 -14.18 -11.96
C LEU A 221 -2.42 -14.71 -12.47
N PHE A 222 -2.93 -15.77 -11.86
CA PHE A 222 -4.27 -16.25 -12.14
C PHE A 222 -4.95 -16.76 -10.87
N PHE A 223 -6.29 -16.76 -10.89
CA PHE A 223 -7.13 -17.13 -9.77
C PHE A 223 -7.96 -18.36 -10.14
N PRO A 224 -7.51 -19.58 -9.76
CA PRO A 224 -8.30 -20.79 -9.97
C PRO A 224 -9.67 -20.76 -9.30
N ASP A 225 -9.73 -20.14 -8.11
CA ASP A 225 -10.92 -20.00 -7.30
C ASP A 225 -11.03 -18.54 -6.83
N PHE A 226 -12.17 -17.91 -7.07
CA PHE A 226 -12.41 -16.51 -6.72
C PHE A 226 -13.88 -16.30 -6.36
N ASP A 227 -14.12 -15.96 -5.11
CA ASP A 227 -15.45 -15.68 -4.57
C ASP A 227 -15.33 -14.56 -3.53
N VAL A 228 -15.66 -13.34 -3.94
CA VAL A 228 -15.63 -12.10 -3.15
C VAL A 228 -17.00 -11.44 -3.27
N GLU A 229 -17.49 -10.75 -2.25
CA GLU A 229 -18.84 -10.16 -2.27
C GLU A 229 -19.18 -9.37 -3.55
N ASP A 230 -20.38 -9.59 -4.08
CA ASP A 230 -20.87 -9.01 -5.33
C ASP A 230 -21.26 -7.53 -5.15
N ASN A 231 -20.33 -6.58 -5.32
CA ASN A 231 -20.62 -5.15 -5.58
C ASN A 231 -19.36 -4.32 -5.91
N CYS A 232 -18.16 -4.82 -5.64
CA CYS A 232 -16.85 -4.18 -5.93
C CYS A 232 -16.61 -2.81 -5.27
N ASP A 233 -17.60 -2.22 -4.60
CA ASP A 233 -17.48 -0.99 -3.80
C ASP A 233 -17.00 -1.31 -2.36
N ASP A 234 -17.47 -2.43 -1.84
CA ASP A 234 -17.27 -2.89 -0.47
C ASP A 234 -16.05 -3.82 -0.39
N ASP A 235 -16.16 -4.97 -1.07
CA ASP A 235 -15.11 -5.99 -1.16
C ASP A 235 -14.58 -6.13 -2.58
N PHE A 236 -13.26 -6.13 -2.73
CA PHE A 236 -12.64 -6.26 -4.05
C PHE A 236 -11.17 -6.65 -3.97
N VAL A 237 -10.68 -7.21 -5.08
CA VAL A 237 -9.26 -7.42 -5.36
C VAL A 237 -8.84 -6.51 -6.50
N SER A 238 -7.90 -5.61 -6.22
CA SER A 238 -7.28 -4.73 -7.22
C SER A 238 -5.85 -5.19 -7.50
N ILE A 239 -5.49 -5.26 -8.78
CA ILE A 239 -4.18 -5.70 -9.27
C ILE A 239 -3.54 -4.54 -10.00
N TYR A 240 -2.27 -4.23 -9.68
CA TYR A 240 -1.53 -3.11 -10.23
C TYR A 240 -0.21 -3.56 -10.85
N ASP A 241 0.19 -2.88 -11.93
CA ASP A 241 1.47 -3.03 -12.64
C ASP A 241 2.58 -2.17 -12.02
N SER A 242 2.58 -2.12 -10.69
CA SER A 242 3.47 -1.32 -9.84
C SER A 242 3.45 -1.90 -8.43
N LEU A 243 4.28 -1.38 -7.52
CA LEU A 243 4.21 -1.72 -6.09
C LEU A 243 3.44 -0.67 -5.26
N SER A 244 2.68 0.20 -5.93
CA SER A 244 1.89 1.27 -5.31
C SER A 244 0.50 1.32 -5.94
N PRO A 245 -0.59 1.47 -5.17
CA PRO A 245 -1.96 1.53 -5.69
C PRO A 245 -2.27 2.88 -6.36
N GLU A 246 -1.52 3.20 -7.41
CA GLU A 246 -1.76 4.33 -8.32
C GLU A 246 -2.78 3.91 -9.38
N GLU A 247 -3.88 4.65 -9.51
CA GLU A 247 -4.99 4.32 -10.43
C GLU A 247 -4.52 4.09 -11.88
N LYS A 248 -3.61 4.94 -12.38
CA LYS A 248 -3.02 4.81 -13.73
C LYS A 248 -2.25 3.51 -13.97
N HIS A 249 -1.91 2.77 -12.91
CA HIS A 249 -1.19 1.49 -12.96
C HIS A 249 -2.11 0.32 -12.60
N GLN A 250 -3.40 0.55 -12.37
CA GLN A 250 -4.37 -0.51 -12.11
C GLN A 250 -4.60 -1.33 -13.38
N LEU A 251 -4.32 -2.64 -13.31
CA LEU A 251 -4.61 -3.60 -14.36
C LEU A 251 -6.09 -3.97 -14.35
N THR A 252 -6.62 -4.26 -13.16
CA THR A 252 -8.03 -4.61 -12.98
C THR A 252 -8.45 -4.49 -11.51
N GLN A 253 -9.74 -4.29 -11.28
CA GLN A 253 -10.42 -4.52 -10.00
C GLN A 253 -11.52 -5.54 -10.22
N GLN A 254 -11.62 -6.53 -9.33
CA GLN A 254 -12.53 -7.66 -9.47
C GLN A 254 -13.18 -8.02 -8.14
N CYS A 255 -14.43 -8.47 -8.22
CA CYS A 255 -15.24 -9.01 -7.13
C CYS A 255 -16.20 -10.05 -7.73
N GLY A 256 -17.07 -10.60 -6.89
CA GLY A 256 -18.04 -11.62 -7.26
C GLY A 256 -17.47 -13.02 -7.36
N ASN A 257 -18.32 -13.96 -7.81
CA ASN A 257 -17.93 -15.35 -8.04
C ASN A 257 -17.45 -15.55 -9.48
N ARG A 258 -16.23 -16.08 -9.65
CA ARG A 258 -15.73 -16.54 -10.95
C ARG A 258 -15.58 -18.06 -10.95
N PRO A 259 -16.32 -18.79 -11.81
CA PRO A 259 -16.19 -20.23 -11.90
C PRO A 259 -14.85 -20.62 -12.57
N PRO A 260 -14.35 -21.85 -12.34
CA PRO A 260 -13.11 -22.34 -12.95
C PRO A 260 -13.08 -22.30 -14.49
N THR A 261 -14.25 -22.23 -15.14
CA THR A 261 -14.38 -22.12 -16.60
C THR A 261 -14.09 -20.72 -17.15
N ASN A 262 -13.99 -19.70 -16.28
CA ASN A 262 -13.67 -18.32 -16.62
C ASN A 262 -12.76 -17.72 -15.54
N ASN A 263 -11.60 -18.35 -15.33
CA ASN A 263 -10.63 -17.91 -14.35
C ASN A 263 -10.08 -16.53 -14.72
N LEU A 264 -9.79 -15.71 -13.70
CA LEU A 264 -9.13 -14.43 -13.90
C LEU A 264 -7.63 -14.68 -14.13
N GLU A 265 -7.09 -14.16 -15.22
CA GLU A 265 -5.66 -14.16 -15.51
C GLU A 265 -5.19 -12.74 -15.84
N VAL A 266 -4.07 -12.34 -15.27
CA VAL A 266 -3.46 -11.01 -15.41
C VAL A 266 -1.95 -11.16 -15.55
N VAL A 267 -1.36 -10.43 -16.49
CA VAL A 267 0.10 -10.42 -16.73
C VAL A 267 0.63 -9.00 -16.56
N SER A 268 1.69 -8.83 -15.76
CA SER A 268 2.36 -7.53 -15.59
C SER A 268 3.20 -7.15 -16.82
N SER A 269 3.43 -5.86 -17.03
CA SER A 269 4.34 -5.39 -18.08
C SER A 269 5.81 -5.51 -17.69
N GLY A 270 6.09 -5.64 -16.39
CA GLY A 270 7.44 -5.69 -15.82
C GLY A 270 7.57 -6.67 -14.65
N SER A 271 8.66 -6.53 -13.89
CA SER A 271 9.04 -7.49 -12.85
C SER A 271 8.37 -7.25 -11.50
N VAL A 272 7.35 -6.39 -11.42
CA VAL A 272 6.62 -6.08 -10.18
C VAL A 272 5.13 -6.09 -10.40
N MET A 273 4.39 -6.53 -9.38
CA MET A 273 2.93 -6.52 -9.35
C MET A 273 2.47 -6.36 -7.90
N LEU A 274 1.44 -5.55 -7.68
CA LEU A 274 0.77 -5.43 -6.38
C LEU A 274 -0.64 -6.01 -6.50
N VAL A 275 -0.97 -6.94 -5.62
CA VAL A 275 -2.33 -7.43 -5.40
C VAL A 275 -2.82 -6.85 -4.08
N SER A 276 -3.95 -6.16 -4.09
CA SER A 276 -4.56 -5.55 -2.91
C SER A 276 -5.98 -6.09 -2.72
N PHE A 277 -6.24 -6.72 -1.59
CA PHE A 277 -7.56 -7.20 -1.20
C PHE A 277 -8.12 -6.36 -0.05
N ILE A 278 -9.31 -5.82 -0.28
CA ILE A 278 -10.07 -5.04 0.70
C ILE A 278 -11.38 -5.77 0.99
N SER A 279 -11.75 -5.82 2.26
CA SER A 279 -13.12 -6.14 2.67
C SER A 279 -13.72 -5.13 3.65
N ASP A 280 -15.04 -5.15 3.76
CA ASP A 280 -15.88 -4.22 4.51
C ASP A 280 -16.34 -4.83 5.86
N SER A 281 -17.44 -4.34 6.46
CA SER A 281 -17.97 -4.81 7.74
C SER A 281 -19.02 -5.92 7.70
N SER A 282 -19.44 -6.40 6.52
CA SER A 282 -20.50 -7.41 6.32
C SER A 282 -20.03 -8.62 5.50
N SER A 283 -20.91 -9.61 5.31
CA SER A 283 -20.83 -10.71 4.33
C SER A 283 -19.46 -11.36 4.07
N GLN A 284 -19.27 -12.58 4.57
CA GLN A 284 -18.03 -13.32 4.34
C GLN A 284 -18.24 -14.35 3.21
N HIS A 285 -17.50 -14.17 2.12
CA HIS A 285 -17.39 -15.15 1.06
C HIS A 285 -16.15 -16.04 1.26
N PRO A 286 -16.05 -17.20 0.58
CA PRO A 286 -14.88 -18.09 0.68
C PRO A 286 -13.53 -17.41 0.41
N GLY A 287 -13.53 -16.36 -0.43
CA GLY A 287 -12.34 -15.62 -0.84
C GLY A 287 -11.70 -16.20 -2.08
N PHE A 288 -10.38 -16.16 -2.16
CA PHE A 288 -9.66 -16.60 -3.34
C PHE A 288 -8.40 -17.40 -3.04
N ASN A 289 -8.06 -18.28 -3.98
CA ASN A 289 -6.71 -18.83 -4.15
C ASN A 289 -6.11 -18.22 -5.42
N ALA A 290 -4.88 -17.73 -5.33
CA ALA A 290 -4.16 -17.12 -6.41
C ALA A 290 -2.86 -17.87 -6.65
N GLU A 291 -2.52 -18.08 -7.91
CA GLU A 291 -1.29 -18.73 -8.34
C GLU A 291 -0.48 -17.77 -9.22
N TYR A 292 0.83 -17.74 -9.01
CA TYR A 292 1.74 -16.86 -9.72
C TYR A 292 3.01 -17.57 -10.16
N ILE A 293 3.59 -17.10 -11.26
CA ILE A 293 4.83 -17.61 -11.85
C ILE A 293 5.55 -16.46 -12.57
N GLU A 294 6.88 -16.50 -12.61
CA GLU A 294 7.63 -15.60 -13.48
C GLU A 294 7.68 -16.17 -14.91
N ILE A 295 7.41 -15.31 -15.87
CA ILE A 295 7.49 -15.65 -17.30
C ILE A 295 8.52 -14.75 -17.99
N PRO A 296 9.11 -15.17 -19.12
CA PRO A 296 9.83 -14.24 -19.98
C PRO A 296 8.97 -13.01 -20.22
N ARG A 297 9.56 -11.81 -20.12
CA ARG A 297 8.90 -10.56 -20.51
C ARG A 297 8.72 -10.62 -22.02
N ASN A 298 7.60 -11.18 -22.47
CA ASN A 298 7.45 -11.62 -23.83
C ASN A 298 6.92 -10.48 -24.69
N THR A 299 7.74 -10.03 -25.63
CA THR A 299 7.41 -9.18 -26.78
C THR A 299 6.72 -9.98 -27.90
N ALA A 300 6.01 -11.07 -27.54
CA ALA A 300 5.58 -12.13 -28.46
C ALA A 300 4.52 -11.71 -29.51
N CYS A 301 4.21 -10.43 -29.59
CA CYS A 301 3.41 -9.86 -30.66
C CYS A 301 4.24 -9.31 -31.84
N ASP A 302 5.56 -9.20 -31.74
CA ASP A 302 6.41 -8.84 -32.87
C ASP A 302 6.63 -10.03 -33.80
N GLN A 303 5.66 -10.27 -34.69
CA GLN A 303 5.62 -11.45 -35.57
C GLN A 303 5.65 -11.07 -37.05
N VAL A 304 6.33 -11.87 -37.87
CA VAL A 304 6.21 -11.79 -39.33
C VAL A 304 5.32 -12.95 -39.79
N LEU A 305 4.16 -12.60 -40.35
CA LEU A 305 3.16 -13.55 -40.80
C LEU A 305 3.33 -13.78 -42.31
N THR A 306 3.63 -15.02 -42.71
CA THR A 306 3.89 -15.38 -44.12
C THR A 306 2.90 -16.40 -44.69
N ASP A 307 2.01 -16.94 -43.85
CA ASP A 307 1.07 -17.98 -44.26
C ASP A 307 -0.03 -17.41 -45.18
N GLN A 308 -0.58 -18.27 -46.06
CA GLN A 308 -1.64 -17.87 -47.00
C GLN A 308 -2.93 -17.43 -46.28
N SER A 309 -3.15 -17.92 -45.07
CA SER A 309 -4.25 -17.56 -44.18
C SER A 309 -3.87 -17.88 -42.74
N GLY A 310 -4.34 -17.09 -41.79
CA GLY A 310 -4.13 -17.34 -40.36
C GLY A 310 -4.85 -16.29 -39.51
N ASN A 311 -4.86 -16.53 -38.20
CA ASN A 311 -5.36 -15.58 -37.22
C ASN A 311 -4.19 -15.17 -36.31
N PHE A 312 -4.17 -13.89 -35.93
CA PHE A 312 -3.30 -13.39 -34.88
C PHE A 312 -4.16 -12.68 -33.84
N SER A 313 -3.71 -12.68 -32.60
CA SER A 313 -4.41 -12.06 -31.48
C SER A 313 -3.43 -11.28 -30.62
N THR A 314 -3.96 -10.42 -29.76
CA THR A 314 -3.16 -9.81 -28.70
C THR A 314 -2.51 -10.89 -27.85
N PRO A 315 -1.32 -10.64 -27.26
CA PRO A 315 -0.75 -11.56 -26.30
C PRO A 315 -1.73 -11.87 -25.18
N HIS A 316 -1.76 -13.14 -24.78
CA HIS A 316 -2.61 -13.66 -23.70
C HIS A 316 -4.12 -13.66 -23.96
N TYR A 317 -4.60 -13.40 -25.18
CA TYR A 317 -6.03 -13.56 -25.52
C TYR A 317 -6.55 -14.97 -25.13
N PRO A 318 -7.75 -15.10 -24.53
CA PRO A 318 -8.77 -14.08 -24.26
C PRO A 318 -8.58 -13.27 -22.98
N SER A 319 -7.50 -13.50 -22.23
CA SER A 319 -7.14 -12.76 -21.02
C SER A 319 -6.65 -11.34 -21.33
N PHE A 320 -6.45 -10.53 -20.29
CA PHE A 320 -5.96 -9.16 -20.44
C PHE A 320 -4.53 -9.13 -20.98
N TYR A 321 -4.29 -8.29 -22.00
CA TYR A 321 -2.94 -7.99 -22.45
C TYR A 321 -2.24 -7.03 -21.47
N PRO A 322 -0.92 -7.15 -21.26
CA PRO A 322 -0.17 -6.22 -20.40
C PRO A 322 -0.21 -4.77 -20.93
N PRO A 323 -0.20 -3.76 -20.05
CA PRO A 323 -0.11 -2.35 -20.46
C PRO A 323 1.28 -2.03 -21.02
N ASN A 324 1.39 -0.93 -21.76
CA ASN A 324 2.64 -0.45 -22.39
C ASN A 324 3.34 -1.48 -23.29
N LEU A 325 2.55 -2.41 -23.84
CA LEU A 325 3.00 -3.37 -24.82
C LEU A 325 3.05 -2.70 -26.20
N ASP A 326 4.20 -2.73 -26.84
CA ASP A 326 4.39 -2.33 -28.24
C ASP A 326 4.47 -3.59 -29.10
N CYS A 327 3.62 -3.68 -30.12
CA CYS A 327 3.37 -4.89 -30.89
C CYS A 327 3.34 -4.61 -32.38
N ASN A 328 4.17 -5.33 -33.14
CA ASN A 328 4.22 -5.21 -34.58
C ASN A 328 4.03 -6.56 -35.29
N TRP A 329 2.88 -6.72 -35.95
CA TRP A 329 2.64 -7.82 -36.88
C TRP A 329 2.91 -7.38 -38.32
N THR A 330 3.92 -7.97 -38.95
CA THR A 330 4.26 -7.70 -40.37
C THR A 330 3.75 -8.84 -41.25
N ILE A 331 2.75 -8.56 -42.11
CA ILE A 331 2.24 -9.53 -43.07
C ILE A 331 3.06 -9.45 -44.36
N LYS A 332 3.67 -10.56 -44.78
CA LYS A 332 4.39 -10.67 -46.06
C LYS A 332 3.67 -11.62 -46.99
N VAL A 333 3.30 -11.12 -48.16
CA VAL A 333 2.73 -11.91 -49.25
C VAL A 333 3.82 -12.23 -50.29
N PRO A 334 3.78 -13.42 -50.93
CA PRO A 334 4.66 -13.71 -52.08
C PRO A 334 4.44 -12.69 -53.19
N VAL A 335 5.53 -12.30 -53.86
CA VAL A 335 5.53 -11.34 -54.98
C VAL A 335 5.08 -12.03 -56.27
#